data_AF-A0A4Q3H7X8-F1
#
_entry.id   AF-A0A4Q3H7X8-F1
#
_cell.length_a   1.000
_cell.length_b   1.000
_cell.length_c   1.000
_cell.angle_alpha   90.00
_cell.angle_beta   90.00
_cell.angle_gamma   90.00
#
_symmetry.space_group_name_H-M   'P 1'
#
loop_
_entity.id
_entity.type
_entity.pdbx_description
1 polymer ?
#
loop_
_entity_poly.entity_id
_entity_poly.type
_entity_poly.pdbx_seq_one_letter_code
_entity_poly.pdbx_strand_id
1 'polypeptide(L)'
;MSHRKLAIASAIVAASITVAFAAPALASTGGGGLPWEGPLQQIQESINGPVAGAIALAAMAIAGGMLIFGGELNDFARRLMYIVLVAGILLGASQIVGLFGATGASIGIAEEQTATGEGAHG
;
A
#
# COMPACT_ATOMS: atom_id res chain seq x y z
N MET A 1 -23.83 8.19 -46.63
CA MET A 1 -23.75 7.57 -45.28
C MET A 1 -22.42 6.83 -45.01
N SER A 2 -21.61 6.54 -46.05
CA SER A 2 -20.32 5.82 -45.97
C SER A 2 -19.16 6.64 -45.38
N HIS A 3 -19.08 7.95 -45.67
CA HIS A 3 -18.00 8.81 -45.16
C HIS A 3 -18.00 8.96 -43.64
N ARG A 4 -19.19 8.98 -43.02
CA ARG A 4 -19.33 9.01 -41.55
C ARG A 4 -18.85 7.71 -40.92
N LYS A 5 -19.13 6.56 -41.55
CA LYS A 5 -18.66 5.24 -41.09
C LYS A 5 -17.15 5.09 -41.23
N LEU A 6 -16.57 5.59 -42.33
CA LEU A 6 -15.12 5.65 -42.55
C LEU A 6 -14.40 6.60 -41.57
N ALA A 7 -14.99 7.75 -41.25
CA ALA A 7 -14.46 8.68 -40.25
C ALA A 7 -14.49 8.09 -38.83
N ILE A 8 -15.56 7.36 -38.47
CA ILE A 8 -15.65 6.67 -37.17
C ILE A 8 -14.64 5.52 -37.08
N ALA A 9 -14.51 4.71 -38.14
CA ALA A 9 -13.55 3.60 -38.18
C ALA A 9 -12.09 4.10 -38.05
N SER A 10 -11.74 5.18 -38.76
CA SER A 10 -10.40 5.79 -38.65
C SER A 10 -10.15 6.43 -37.28
N ALA A 11 -11.16 7.05 -36.66
CA ALA A 11 -11.05 7.59 -35.31
C ALA A 11 -10.83 6.49 -34.25
N ILE A 12 -11.50 5.34 -34.40
CA ILE A 12 -11.30 4.20 -33.50
C ILE A 12 -9.88 3.65 -33.65
N VAL A 13 -9.41 3.43 -34.88
CA VAL A 13 -8.04 2.93 -35.13
C VAL A 13 -6.99 3.91 -34.59
N ALA A 14 -7.18 5.22 -34.80
CA ALA A 14 -6.29 6.24 -34.27
C ALA A 14 -6.30 6.24 -32.73
N ALA A 15 -7.46 6.11 -32.09
CA ALA A 15 -7.57 6.00 -30.64
C ALA A 15 -6.84 4.76 -30.09
N SER A 16 -7.02 3.59 -30.73
CA SER A 16 -6.33 2.35 -30.37
C SER A 16 -4.81 2.51 -30.43
N ILE A 17 -4.31 3.14 -31.49
CA ILE A 17 -2.87 3.39 -31.68
C ILE A 17 -2.36 4.38 -30.62
N THR A 18 -3.10 5.47 -30.34
CA THR A 18 -2.70 6.41 -29.30
C THR A 18 -2.68 5.80 -27.90
N VAL A 19 -3.55 4.83 -27.61
CA VAL A 19 -3.55 4.10 -26.34
C VAL A 19 -2.41 3.09 -26.30
N ALA A 20 -2.13 2.39 -27.40
CA ALA A 20 -1.02 1.43 -27.50
C ALA A 20 0.37 2.09 -27.39
N PHE A 21 0.48 3.34 -27.88
CA PHE A 21 1.70 4.17 -27.79
C PHE A 21 1.63 5.21 -26.67
N ALA A 22 0.64 5.13 -25.78
CA ALA A 22 0.61 5.96 -24.58
C ALA A 22 1.79 5.54 -23.70
N ALA A 23 2.90 6.26 -23.82
CA ALA A 23 3.98 6.18 -22.86
C ALA A 23 3.39 6.44 -21.46
N PRO A 24 3.81 5.72 -20.42
CA PRO A 24 3.42 6.05 -19.06
C PRO A 24 3.74 7.52 -18.84
N ALA A 25 2.70 8.35 -18.67
CA ALA A 25 2.89 9.68 -18.18
C ALA A 25 3.43 9.50 -16.75
N LEU A 26 4.74 9.62 -16.61
CA LEU A 26 5.40 9.78 -15.32
C LEU A 26 4.92 11.11 -14.72
N ALA A 27 3.68 11.12 -14.23
CA ALA A 27 3.32 11.94 -13.11
C ALA A 27 3.99 11.30 -11.89
N SER A 28 5.33 11.34 -11.86
CA SER A 28 6.12 11.04 -10.68
C SER A 28 5.95 12.23 -9.73
N THR A 29 4.75 12.35 -9.18
CA THR A 29 4.49 13.14 -7.98
C THR A 29 3.95 12.20 -6.91
N GLY A 30 4.57 11.02 -6.78
CA GLY A 30 4.76 10.37 -5.49
C GLY A 30 6.06 10.93 -4.93
N GLY A 31 6.01 11.54 -3.74
CA GLY A 31 7.04 12.39 -3.16
C GLY A 31 8.47 11.86 -3.24
N GLY A 32 9.36 12.62 -3.89
CA GLY A 32 10.77 12.21 -4.04
C GLY A 32 11.73 13.33 -4.44
N GLY A 33 11.45 14.59 -4.06
CA GLY A 33 12.27 15.73 -4.48
C GLY A 33 12.46 16.83 -3.42
N LEU A 34 11.95 16.63 -2.21
CA LEU A 34 11.99 17.64 -1.16
C LEU A 34 12.93 17.17 -0.04
N PRO A 35 13.88 17.99 0.43
CA PRO A 35 14.90 17.55 1.39
C PRO A 35 14.34 17.10 2.74
N TRP A 36 13.07 17.37 3.03
CA TRP A 36 12.37 16.91 4.24
C TRP A 36 11.63 15.58 4.09
N GLU A 37 11.45 15.05 2.87
CA GLU A 37 10.83 13.73 2.64
C GLU A 37 11.66 12.61 3.26
N GLY A 38 12.98 12.61 3.05
CA GLY A 38 13.89 11.61 3.64
C GLY A 38 13.80 11.55 5.18
N PRO A 39 13.93 12.69 5.88
CA PRO A 39 13.73 12.74 7.33
C PRO A 39 12.33 12.29 7.79
N LEU A 40 11.25 12.65 7.09
CA LEU A 40 9.90 12.22 7.45
C LEU A 40 9.69 10.71 7.23
N GLN A 41 10.27 10.15 6.18
CA GLN A 41 10.23 8.73 5.88
C GLN A 41 11.03 7.93 6.91
N GLN A 42 12.19 8.44 7.32
CA GLN A 42 13.00 7.84 8.38
C GLN A 42 12.28 7.83 9.74
N ILE A 43 11.46 8.84 10.03
CA ILE A 43 10.59 8.84 11.22
C ILE A 43 9.52 7.75 11.11
N GLN A 44 8.86 7.60 9.95
CA GLN A 44 7.87 6.54 9.74
C GLN A 44 8.49 5.14 9.87
N GLU A 45 9.69 4.94 9.35
CA GLU A 45 10.46 3.70 9.52
C GLU A 45 10.83 3.47 10.99
N SER A 46 11.20 4.52 11.73
CA SER A 46 11.54 4.40 13.15
C SER A 46 10.35 4.01 14.03
N ILE A 47 9.14 4.47 13.70
CA ILE A 47 7.90 4.14 14.42
C ILE A 47 7.50 2.68 14.21
N ASN A 48 7.75 2.14 13.01
CA ASN A 48 7.47 0.74 12.69
C ASN A 48 8.69 -0.19 12.89
N GLY A 49 9.81 0.37 13.35
CA GLY A 49 11.08 -0.32 13.44
C GLY A 49 11.18 -1.33 14.60
N PRO A 50 12.23 -2.17 14.62
CA PRO A 50 12.41 -3.21 15.64
C PRO A 50 12.48 -2.67 17.07
N VAL A 51 13.03 -1.46 17.25
CA VAL A 51 13.15 -0.82 18.57
C VAL A 51 11.78 -0.45 19.14
N ALA A 52 10.88 0.10 18.32
CA ALA A 52 9.51 0.41 18.73
C ALA A 52 8.74 -0.86 19.11
N GLY A 53 8.89 -1.94 18.33
CA GLY A 53 8.33 -3.24 18.63
C GLY A 53 8.82 -3.84 19.96
N ALA A 54 10.13 -3.73 20.24
CA ALA A 54 10.70 -4.19 21.50
C ALA A 54 10.16 -3.43 22.72
N ILE A 55 10.01 -2.10 22.62
CA ILE A 55 9.43 -1.27 23.68
C ILE A 55 7.95 -1.64 23.91
N ALA A 56 7.19 -1.84 22.85
CA ALA A 56 5.78 -2.24 22.94
C ALA A 56 5.63 -3.61 23.63
N LEU A 57 6.48 -4.58 23.28
CA LEU A 57 6.53 -5.90 23.92
C LEU A 57 6.85 -5.81 25.41
N ALA A 58 7.86 -5.01 25.78
CA ALA A 58 8.23 -4.82 27.18
C ALA A 58 7.08 -4.18 27.98
N ALA A 59 6.42 -3.16 27.44
CA ALA A 59 5.28 -2.50 28.08
C ALA A 59 4.09 -3.45 28.28
N MET A 60 3.80 -4.29 27.29
CA MET A 60 2.73 -5.30 27.38
C MET A 60 3.06 -6.39 28.41
N ALA A 61 4.32 -6.83 28.50
CA ALA A 61 4.76 -7.78 29.50
C ALA A 61 4.63 -7.23 30.93
N ILE A 62 4.99 -5.95 31.15
CA ILE A 62 4.81 -5.29 32.45
C ILE A 62 3.32 -5.18 32.81
N ALA A 63 2.48 -4.78 31.87
CA ALA A 63 1.04 -4.69 32.09
C ALA A 63 0.42 -6.05 32.43
N GLY A 64 0.77 -7.11 31.69
CA GLY A 64 0.33 -8.48 31.98
C GLY A 64 0.88 -9.02 33.30
N GLY A 65 2.14 -8.70 33.63
CA GLY A 65 2.76 -9.07 34.90
C GLY A 65 2.03 -8.45 36.09
N MET A 66 1.70 -7.16 36.04
CA MET A 66 0.92 -6.49 37.10
C MET A 66 -0.45 -7.13 37.31
N LEU A 67 -1.10 -7.64 36.26
CA LEU A 67 -2.38 -8.33 36.38
C LEU A 67 -2.25 -9.66 37.13
N ILE A 68 -1.25 -10.48 36.79
CA ILE A 68 -1.06 -11.81 37.38
C ILE A 68 -0.76 -11.72 38.89
N PHE A 69 -0.03 -10.70 39.32
CA PHE A 69 0.34 -10.50 40.72
C PHE A 69 -0.72 -9.76 41.56
N GLY A 70 -1.93 -9.54 41.03
CA GLY A 70 -3.06 -9.03 41.81
C GLY A 70 -3.23 -7.50 41.80
N GLY A 71 -2.84 -6.83 40.71
CA GLY A 71 -3.17 -5.43 40.48
C GLY A 71 -4.68 -5.17 40.35
N GLU A 72 -5.09 -3.91 40.53
CA GLU A 72 -6.49 -3.49 40.44
C GLU A 72 -7.04 -3.77 39.02
N LEU A 73 -7.97 -4.73 38.93
CA LEU A 73 -8.45 -5.29 37.65
C LEU A 73 -9.14 -4.22 36.78
N ASN A 74 -9.80 -3.26 37.41
CA ASN A 74 -10.54 -2.20 36.74
C ASN A 74 -9.58 -1.15 36.12
N ASP A 75 -8.47 -0.83 36.78
CA ASP A 75 -7.38 0.00 36.28
C ASP A 75 -6.61 -0.73 35.17
N PHE A 76 -6.37 -2.04 35.31
CA PHE A 76 -5.80 -2.83 34.24
C PHE A 76 -6.69 -2.83 32.99
N ALA A 77 -7.99 -3.10 33.15
CA ALA A 77 -8.94 -3.14 32.05
C ALA A 77 -9.02 -1.78 31.33
N ARG A 78 -9.05 -0.68 32.11
CA ARG A 78 -9.02 0.69 31.59
C ARG A 78 -7.73 0.96 30.80
N ARG A 79 -6.57 0.56 31.35
CA ARG A 79 -5.27 0.77 30.71
C ARG A 79 -5.11 -0.08 29.44
N LEU A 80 -5.58 -1.32 29.45
CA LEU A 80 -5.58 -2.20 28.28
C LEU A 80 -6.46 -1.66 27.17
N MET A 81 -7.65 -1.13 27.51
CA MET A 81 -8.53 -0.48 26.54
C MET A 81 -7.83 0.69 25.82
N TYR A 82 -7.14 1.56 26.56
CA TYR A 82 -6.39 2.65 25.94
C TYR A 82 -5.25 2.16 25.04
N ILE A 83 -4.50 1.14 25.48
CA ILE A 83 -3.41 0.56 24.68
C ILE A 83 -3.95 -0.02 23.37
N VAL A 84 -5.03 -0.81 23.43
CA VAL A 84 -5.65 -1.42 22.25
C VAL A 84 -6.22 -0.35 21.31
N LEU A 85 -6.89 0.67 21.85
CA LEU A 85 -7.45 1.76 21.06
C LEU A 85 -6.35 2.54 20.31
N VAL A 86 -5.26 2.89 21.01
CA VAL A 86 -4.12 3.59 20.39
C VAL A 86 -3.42 2.69 19.38
N ALA A 87 -3.12 1.44 19.74
CA ALA A 87 -2.45 0.51 18.84
C ALA A 87 -3.28 0.25 17.57
N GLY A 88 -4.60 0.09 17.71
CA GLY A 88 -5.51 -0.09 16.57
C GLY A 88 -5.53 1.13 15.64
N ILE A 89 -5.53 2.34 16.20
CA ILE A 89 -5.45 3.58 15.39
C ILE A 89 -4.10 3.65 14.67
N LEU A 90 -2.98 3.36 15.33
CA LEU A 90 -1.65 3.42 14.73
C LEU A 90 -1.49 2.39 13.60
N LEU A 91 -1.90 1.14 13.83
CA LEU A 91 -1.89 0.09 12.81
C LEU A 91 -2.85 0.39 11.65
N GLY A 92 -4.02 0.97 11.92
CA GLY A 92 -4.95 1.41 10.88
C GLY A 92 -4.39 2.58 10.05
N ALA A 93 -3.76 3.54 10.72
CA ALA A 93 -3.16 4.71 10.08
C ALA A 93 -2.01 4.33 9.13
N SER A 94 -1.16 3.36 9.50
CA SER A 94 -0.08 2.88 8.62
C SER A 94 -0.63 2.29 7.32
N GLN A 95 -1.75 1.55 7.38
CA GLN A 95 -2.39 1.01 6.18
C GLN A 95 -2.95 2.12 5.29
N ILE A 96 -3.57 3.16 5.88
CA ILE A 96 -4.13 4.29 5.13
C ILE A 96 -3.02 5.08 4.43
N VAL A 97 -1.91 5.38 5.12
CA VAL A 97 -0.77 6.07 4.51
C VAL A 97 -0.18 5.26 3.36
N GLY A 98 -0.09 3.94 3.50
CA GLY A 98 0.34 3.04 2.41
C GLY A 98 -0.56 3.11 1.17
N LEU A 99 -1.88 3.25 1.36
CA LEU A 99 -2.83 3.40 0.25
C LEU A 99 -2.62 4.71 -0.53
N PHE A 100 -2.21 5.79 0.13
CA PHE A 100 -1.93 7.07 -0.55
C PHE A 100 -0.48 7.22 -1.04
N GLY A 101 0.45 6.42 -0.52
CA GLY A 101 1.84 6.34 -0.99
C GLY A 101 2.02 5.45 -2.22
N ALA A 102 1.17 4.44 -2.40
CA ALA A 102 1.29 3.44 -3.48
C ALA A 102 0.42 3.71 -4.72
N THR A 103 -0.36 4.81 -4.76
CA THR A 103 -1.25 5.15 -5.90
C THR A 103 -0.51 5.75 -7.11
N GLY A 104 0.76 5.38 -7.32
CA GLY A 104 1.42 5.49 -8.61
C GLY A 104 1.15 4.21 -9.41
N ALA A 105 0.38 4.30 -10.50
CA ALA A 105 -0.10 3.16 -11.28
C ALA A 105 0.97 2.10 -11.57
N SER A 106 0.84 0.91 -10.98
CA SER A 106 1.53 -0.28 -11.48
C SER A 106 0.66 -0.90 -12.57
N ILE A 107 0.96 -0.59 -13.83
CA ILE A 107 0.49 -1.45 -14.92
C ILE A 107 1.32 -2.73 -14.78
N GLY A 108 0.70 -3.75 -14.17
CA GLY A 108 1.22 -5.10 -14.26
C GLY A 108 1.25 -5.46 -15.74
N ILE A 109 2.44 -5.69 -16.29
CA ILE A 109 2.56 -6.39 -17.56
C ILE A 109 1.90 -7.74 -17.35
N ALA A 110 0.73 -7.95 -17.95
CA ALA A 110 0.20 -9.28 -18.08
C ALA A 110 1.20 -10.00 -18.98
N GLU A 111 2.01 -10.88 -18.39
CA GLU A 111 2.77 -11.84 -19.16
C GLU A 111 1.74 -12.61 -19.99
N GLU A 112 1.76 -12.36 -21.29
CA GLU A 112 0.91 -13.05 -22.25
C GLU A 112 1.31 -14.52 -22.21
N GLN A 113 0.57 -15.31 -21.43
CA GLN A 113 0.65 -16.75 -21.46
C GLN A 113 0.04 -17.19 -22.79
N THR A 114 0.86 -17.11 -23.85
CA THR A 114 0.55 -17.65 -25.17
C THR A 114 0.29 -19.14 -25.01
N ALA A 115 -0.98 -19.49 -25.03
CA ALA A 115 -1.43 -20.85 -25.25
C ALA A 115 -0.99 -21.29 -26.65
N THR A 116 0.20 -21.88 -26.77
CA THR A 116 0.57 -22.70 -27.92
C THR A 116 0.16 -24.13 -27.59
N GLY A 117 -1.07 -24.48 -27.96
CA GLY A 117 -1.34 -25.87 -28.31
C GLY A 117 -0.87 -26.08 -29.74
N GLU A 118 0.07 -27.00 -29.97
CA GLU A 118 0.02 -27.91 -31.11
C GLU A 118 0.98 -29.09 -30.89
N GLY A 119 0.59 -30.24 -31.43
CA GLY A 119 1.14 -31.55 -31.09
C GLY A 119 2.36 -32.00 -31.90
N ALA A 120 2.54 -33.32 -31.87
CA ALA A 120 3.57 -34.13 -32.53
C ALA A 120 4.90 -34.23 -31.78
N HIS A 121 5.10 -35.34 -31.07
CA HIS A 121 6.12 -36.35 -31.40
C HIS A 121 5.85 -37.60 -30.55
N GLY A 122 5.16 -38.57 -31.18
CA GLY A 122 5.25 -39.99 -30.86
C GLY A 122 6.01 -40.70 -31.98
#